data_AF-A0A965INV8-F1
#
_entry.id   AF-A0A965INV8-F1
#
_cell.length_a   1.000
_cell.length_b   1.000
_cell.length_c   1.000
_cell.angle_alpha   90.00
_cell.angle_beta   90.00
_cell.angle_gamma   90.00
#
_symmetry.space_group_name_H-M   'P 1'
#
loop_
_entity.id
_entity.type
_entity.pdbx_description
1 polymer ?
#
loop_
_entity_poly.entity_id
_entity_poly.type
_entity_poly.pdbx_seq_one_letter_code
_entity_poly.pdbx_strand_id
1 'polypeptide(L)'
;MAKAQVEGKVVAEGAATPGTGTFVSYPGSPFELFQPYPPAGDQPTAINELVEGINDGEVFQTLLGVTGSGKTFTMANVIARMGRPAIIFAPNKTLAAQLYSEFREFFPKNAVEYFVSYYDYYQPEAYVPQRDLFIEKDSAINEHIEQMRLSCTKSILERRDVIVVATVSAIYGIGEPDSYHRMVMTVRAGDK
;
A
#
# COMPACT_ATOMS: atom_id res chain seq x y z
N MET A 1 56.10 32.16 7.16
CA MET A 1 55.58 31.87 5.80
C MET A 1 55.19 30.38 5.81
N ALA A 2 53.97 29.93 5.55
CA ALA A 2 52.85 30.44 4.80
C ALA A 2 51.52 30.28 5.57
N LYS A 3 50.55 31.16 5.27
CA LYS A 3 49.16 31.12 5.73
C LYS A 3 48.36 30.16 4.85
N ALA A 4 47.38 29.47 5.42
CA ALA A 4 46.15 29.09 4.72
C ALA A 4 44.98 29.14 5.71
N GLN A 5 44.16 30.18 5.55
CA GLN A 5 42.80 30.25 6.08
C GLN A 5 41.94 29.19 5.38
N VAL A 6 41.10 28.49 6.12
CA VAL A 6 39.88 27.91 5.57
C VAL A 6 38.73 28.47 6.40
N GLU A 7 37.98 29.37 5.75
CA GLU A 7 36.75 29.98 6.25
C GLU A 7 35.64 28.93 6.41
N GLY A 8 34.82 29.13 7.43
CA GLY A 8 33.69 28.26 7.74
C GLY A 8 32.51 28.42 6.80
N LYS A 9 31.64 27.39 6.81
CA LYS A 9 30.21 27.59 6.70
C LYS A 9 29.49 26.51 7.51
N VAL A 10 29.16 26.87 8.74
CA VAL A 10 28.12 26.22 9.54
C VAL A 10 26.82 26.41 8.76
N VAL A 11 26.18 25.32 8.32
CA VAL A 11 24.84 25.38 7.74
C VAL A 11 23.89 24.66 8.68
N ALA A 12 23.30 25.50 9.53
CA ALA A 12 21.98 25.45 10.15
C ALA A 12 21.27 24.09 10.30
N GLU A 13 21.10 23.67 11.55
CA GLU A 13 19.90 22.97 12.02
C GLU A 13 18.65 23.77 11.59
N GLY A 14 17.95 23.27 10.57
CA GLY A 14 16.65 23.76 10.16
C GLY A 14 15.57 22.86 10.72
N ALA A 15 14.81 23.35 11.70
CA ALA A 15 13.54 22.76 12.09
C ALA A 15 12.63 22.65 10.86
N ALA A 16 12.16 21.45 10.56
CA ALA A 16 11.33 21.18 9.39
C ALA A 16 9.97 21.89 9.53
N THR A 17 9.70 22.83 8.62
CA THR A 17 8.39 23.47 8.45
C THR A 17 7.39 22.42 7.96
N PRO A 18 6.15 22.34 8.50
CA PRO A 18 5.14 21.42 7.99
C PRO A 18 4.67 21.89 6.61
N GLY A 19 4.94 21.12 5.54
CA GLY A 19 4.30 21.30 4.23
C GLY A 19 5.18 21.22 2.98
N THR A 20 6.51 21.15 3.08
CA THR A 20 7.42 21.11 1.91
C THR A 20 8.02 19.73 1.68
N GLY A 21 7.20 18.75 1.32
CA GLY A 21 7.72 17.46 0.83
C GLY A 21 8.14 17.54 -0.64
N THR A 22 8.94 16.57 -1.10
CA THR A 22 9.37 16.46 -2.51
C THR A 22 8.80 15.20 -3.14
N PHE A 23 8.45 15.28 -4.42
CA PHE A 23 8.09 14.09 -5.19
C PHE A 23 9.36 13.46 -5.77
N VAL A 24 9.50 12.15 -5.58
CA VAL A 24 10.60 11.34 -6.11
C VAL A 24 10.01 10.28 -7.05
N SER A 25 10.62 10.16 -8.22
CA SER A 25 10.33 9.12 -9.21
C SER A 25 11.61 8.38 -9.55
N TYR A 26 11.48 7.12 -9.98
CA TYR A 26 12.61 6.27 -10.34
C TYR A 26 12.49 5.83 -11.80
N PRO A 27 13.61 5.67 -12.55
CA PRO A 27 13.57 5.23 -13.93
C PRO A 27 12.82 3.90 -14.08
N GLY A 28 11.82 3.86 -14.97
CA GLY A 28 11.03 2.65 -15.22
C GLY A 28 9.99 2.32 -14.13
N SER A 29 9.86 3.13 -13.08
CA SER A 29 8.83 2.98 -12.06
C SER A 29 7.65 3.90 -12.35
N PRO A 30 6.40 3.40 -12.30
CA PRO A 30 5.22 4.23 -12.47
C PRO A 30 4.78 4.91 -11.16
N PHE A 31 5.50 4.71 -10.05
CA PHE A 31 5.17 5.28 -8.75
C PHE A 31 5.82 6.66 -8.52
N GLU A 32 5.04 7.60 -7.98
CA GLU A 32 5.49 8.92 -7.56
C GLU A 32 5.44 9.01 -6.03
N LEU A 33 6.58 8.82 -5.38
CA LEU A 33 6.69 8.86 -3.92
C LEU A 33 6.77 10.31 -3.43
N PHE A 34 5.80 10.72 -2.62
CA PHE A 34 5.89 11.94 -1.84
C PHE A 34 6.72 11.71 -0.58
N GLN A 35 7.86 12.40 -0.50
CA GLN A 35 8.77 12.36 0.63
C GLN A 35 8.66 13.67 1.44
N PRO A 36 7.91 13.66 2.57
CA PRO A 36 7.88 14.81 3.47
C PRO A 36 9.24 15.05 4.16
N TYR A 37 10.06 14.01 4.26
CA TYR A 37 11.41 14.01 4.80
C TYR A 37 12.25 12.94 4.08
N PRO A 38 13.58 13.10 3.97
CA PRO A 38 14.44 12.07 3.41
C PRO A 38 14.56 10.85 4.35
N PRO A 39 14.86 9.64 3.83
CA PRO A 39 15.19 8.49 4.67
C PRO A 39 16.38 8.79 5.60
N ALA A 40 16.26 8.39 6.87
CA ALA A 40 17.25 8.69 7.91
C ALA A 40 17.54 7.48 8.80
N GLY A 41 18.61 7.55 9.60
CA GLY A 41 19.05 6.43 10.44
C GLY A 41 19.42 5.21 9.60
N ASP A 42 18.88 4.04 9.97
CA ASP A 42 19.14 2.77 9.27
C ASP A 42 18.26 2.55 8.03
N GLN A 43 17.30 3.45 7.76
CA GLN A 43 16.38 3.31 6.62
C GLN A 43 17.10 3.25 5.27
N PRO A 44 18.10 4.11 4.95
CA PRO A 44 18.77 4.06 3.65
C PRO A 44 19.42 2.68 3.38
N THR A 45 20.08 2.11 4.39
CA THR A 45 20.71 0.79 4.29
C THR A 45 19.66 -0.30 4.09
N ALA A 46 18.61 -0.32 4.93
CA ALA A 46 17.54 -1.30 4.81
C ALA A 46 16.80 -1.24 3.45
N ILE A 47 16.56 -0.04 2.91
CA ILE A 47 15.96 0.13 1.59
C ILE A 47 16.87 -0.46 0.51
N ASN A 48 18.17 -0.18 0.57
CA ASN A 48 19.13 -0.67 -0.42
C ASN A 48 19.23 -2.21 -0.39
N GLU A 49 19.37 -2.81 0.80
CA GLU A 49 19.44 -4.26 0.96
C GLU A 49 18.17 -4.97 0.46
N LEU A 50 16.99 -4.44 0.78
CA LEU A 50 15.73 -5.00 0.30
C LEU A 50 15.59 -4.91 -1.23
N VAL A 51 15.99 -3.78 -1.82
CA VAL A 51 15.95 -3.59 -3.28
C VAL A 51 16.95 -4.50 -3.99
N GLU A 52 18.15 -4.64 -3.44
CA GLU A 52 19.18 -5.56 -3.95
C GLU A 52 18.67 -7.00 -3.93
N GLY A 53 18.16 -7.49 -2.78
CA GLY A 53 17.60 -8.83 -2.68
C GLY A 53 16.47 -9.10 -3.69
N ILE A 54 15.59 -8.12 -3.95
CA ILE A 54 14.54 -8.30 -4.97
C ILE A 54 15.13 -8.43 -6.38
N ASN A 55 16.18 -7.66 -6.69
CA ASN A 55 16.87 -7.72 -7.99
C ASN A 55 17.67 -9.01 -8.17
N ASP A 56 18.21 -9.56 -7.08
CA ASP A 56 18.92 -10.85 -7.06
C ASP A 56 17.96 -12.05 -7.18
N GLY A 57 16.65 -11.81 -7.10
CA GLY A 57 15.61 -12.83 -7.24
C GLY A 57 15.21 -13.49 -5.93
N GLU A 58 15.58 -12.91 -4.78
CA GLU A 58 15.18 -13.40 -3.47
C GLU A 58 13.66 -13.32 -3.28
N VAL A 59 13.04 -14.48 -3.09
CA VAL A 59 11.59 -14.61 -2.95
C VAL A 59 11.12 -14.19 -1.56
N PHE A 60 11.93 -14.42 -0.53
CA PHE A 60 11.58 -14.16 0.86
C PHE A 60 12.64 -13.29 1.53
N GLN A 61 12.21 -12.14 2.06
CA GLN A 61 13.08 -11.21 2.77
C GLN A 61 12.36 -10.71 4.03
N THR A 62 13.12 -10.39 5.08
CA THR A 62 12.57 -9.96 6.36
C THR A 62 13.19 -8.64 6.79
N LEU A 63 12.36 -7.60 6.94
CA LEU A 63 12.76 -6.32 7.52
C LEU A 63 12.63 -6.37 9.05
N LEU A 64 13.75 -6.55 9.75
CA LEU A 64 13.82 -6.51 11.22
C LEU A 64 13.87 -5.06 11.72
N GLY A 65 12.69 -4.41 11.84
CA GLY A 65 12.58 -3.03 12.31
C GLY A 65 11.93 -2.89 13.68
N VAL A 66 12.56 -2.13 14.58
CA VAL A 66 11.97 -1.75 15.88
C VAL A 66 10.71 -0.89 15.71
N THR A 67 9.86 -0.84 16.74
CA THR A 67 8.67 0.04 16.71
C THR A 67 9.11 1.51 16.62
N GLY A 68 8.43 2.30 15.77
CA GLY A 68 8.77 3.70 15.55
C GLY A 68 9.90 3.96 14.56
N SER A 69 10.55 2.94 13.98
CA SER A 69 11.66 3.14 13.02
C SER A 69 11.22 3.61 11.62
N GLY A 70 9.93 3.83 11.37
CA GLY A 70 9.41 4.21 10.05
C GLY A 70 9.39 3.06 9.04
N LYS A 71 8.96 1.86 9.46
CA LYS A 71 8.84 0.68 8.58
C LYS A 71 7.96 0.94 7.35
N THR A 72 6.84 1.63 7.49
CA THR A 72 5.96 1.96 6.36
C THR A 72 6.70 2.82 5.34
N PHE A 73 7.41 3.86 5.79
CA PHE A 73 8.18 4.73 4.90
C PHE A 73 9.35 4.00 4.21
N THR A 74 9.99 3.07 4.93
CA THR A 74 11.00 2.16 4.36
C THR A 74 10.40 1.35 3.21
N MET A 75 9.25 0.70 3.43
CA MET A 75 8.57 -0.09 2.41
C MET A 75 8.02 0.75 1.25
N ALA A 76 7.57 1.99 1.51
CA ALA A 76 7.17 2.93 0.46
C ALA A 76 8.34 3.24 -0.49
N ASN A 77 9.54 3.46 0.04
CA ASN A 77 10.73 3.65 -0.78
C ASN A 77 11.07 2.40 -1.61
N VAL A 78 10.95 1.21 -1.02
CA VAL A 78 11.18 -0.06 -1.74
C VAL A 78 10.17 -0.20 -2.89
N ILE A 79 8.88 -0.01 -2.66
CA ILE A 79 7.83 -0.08 -3.70
C ILE A 79 8.11 0.93 -4.82
N ALA A 80 8.43 2.17 -4.46
CA ALA A 80 8.71 3.23 -5.43
C ALA A 80 9.92 2.91 -6.31
N ARG A 81 10.98 2.33 -5.74
CA ARG A 81 12.19 1.92 -6.48
C ARG A 81 11.97 0.71 -7.36
N MET A 82 11.22 -0.28 -6.88
CA MET A 82 10.97 -1.51 -7.63
C MET A 82 10.00 -1.31 -8.80
N GLY A 83 9.08 -0.35 -8.72
CA GLY A 83 8.18 -0.05 -9.82
C GLY A 83 7.14 -1.12 -10.12
N ARG A 84 6.83 -1.99 -9.14
CA ARG A 84 5.93 -3.14 -9.30
C ARG A 84 4.67 -2.94 -8.45
N PRO A 85 3.48 -3.37 -8.92
CA PRO A 85 2.30 -3.45 -8.07
C PRO A 85 2.59 -4.22 -6.79
N ALA A 86 2.06 -3.75 -5.67
CA ALA A 86 2.34 -4.31 -4.35
C ALA A 86 1.04 -4.61 -3.59
N ILE A 87 1.05 -5.70 -2.82
CA ILE A 87 -0.01 -6.02 -1.86
C ILE A 87 0.59 -6.04 -0.45
N ILE A 88 -0.15 -5.44 0.49
CA ILE A 88 0.25 -5.30 1.88
C ILE A 88 -0.81 -5.99 2.73
N PHE A 89 -0.44 -7.09 3.34
CA PHE A 89 -1.33 -7.84 4.23
C PHE A 89 -1.25 -7.29 5.66
N ALA A 90 -2.41 -6.90 6.19
CA ALA A 90 -2.59 -6.54 7.58
C ALA A 90 -3.47 -7.57 8.30
N PRO A 91 -3.17 -7.93 9.56
CA PRO A 91 -3.91 -8.95 10.30
C PRO A 91 -5.29 -8.49 10.77
N ASN A 92 -5.57 -7.18 10.77
CA ASN A 92 -6.84 -6.63 11.21
C ASN A 92 -7.21 -5.34 10.44
N LYS A 93 -8.50 -4.96 10.49
CA LYS A 93 -9.04 -3.78 9.79
C LYS A 93 -8.44 -2.47 10.31
N THR A 94 -8.11 -2.37 11.59
CA THR A 94 -7.57 -1.15 12.19
C THR A 94 -6.18 -0.81 11.65
N LEU A 95 -5.26 -1.78 11.66
CA LEU A 95 -3.93 -1.60 11.09
C LEU A 95 -4.00 -1.42 9.57
N ALA A 96 -4.90 -2.14 8.89
CA ALA A 96 -5.13 -1.95 7.46
C ALA A 96 -5.53 -0.49 7.14
N ALA A 97 -6.45 0.09 7.90
CA ALA A 97 -6.88 1.47 7.72
C ALA A 97 -5.73 2.48 7.99
N GLN A 98 -4.92 2.22 9.01
CA GLN A 98 -3.73 3.04 9.30
C GLN A 98 -2.73 3.01 8.13
N LEU A 99 -2.35 1.81 7.68
CA LEU A 99 -1.44 1.65 6.56
C LEU A 99 -2.02 2.26 5.28
N TYR A 100 -3.31 2.07 5.02
CA TYR A 100 -3.98 2.69 3.87
C TYR A 100 -3.86 4.22 3.90
N SER A 101 -4.07 4.85 5.06
CA SER A 101 -3.89 6.30 5.22
C SER A 101 -2.45 6.73 4.97
N GLU A 102 -1.47 6.04 5.58
CA GLU A 102 -0.05 6.35 5.41
C GLU A 102 0.39 6.20 3.94
N PHE A 103 -0.01 5.11 3.26
CA PHE A 103 0.32 4.91 1.85
C PHE A 103 -0.37 5.93 0.94
N ARG A 104 -1.59 6.37 1.25
CA ARG A 104 -2.26 7.46 0.52
C ARG A 104 -1.51 8.79 0.63
N GLU A 105 -0.92 9.06 1.80
CA GLU A 105 -0.07 10.25 2.01
C GLU A 105 1.27 10.13 1.27
N PHE A 106 1.88 8.95 1.23
CA PHE A 106 3.12 8.72 0.50
C PHE A 106 2.94 8.63 -1.02
N PHE A 107 1.77 8.21 -1.51
CA PHE A 107 1.50 8.03 -2.94
C PHE A 107 0.20 8.73 -3.37
N PRO A 108 0.09 10.07 -3.21
CA PRO A 108 -1.15 10.79 -3.46
C PRO A 108 -1.56 10.80 -4.95
N LYS A 109 -0.66 10.41 -5.86
CA LYS A 109 -0.89 10.36 -7.31
C LYS A 109 -1.05 8.95 -7.89
N ASN A 110 -0.81 7.91 -7.09
CA ASN A 110 -0.95 6.51 -7.50
C ASN A 110 -2.22 5.87 -6.94
N ALA A 111 -2.56 4.68 -7.45
CA ALA A 111 -3.73 3.94 -6.98
C ALA A 111 -3.41 3.18 -5.69
N VAL A 112 -3.66 3.82 -4.55
CA VAL A 112 -3.66 3.15 -3.24
C VAL A 112 -5.08 2.70 -2.94
N GLU A 113 -5.27 1.39 -2.83
CA GLU A 113 -6.57 0.73 -2.76
C GLU A 113 -6.73 -0.01 -1.42
N TYR A 114 -7.97 -0.16 -0.98
CA TYR A 114 -8.32 -0.79 0.29
C TYR A 114 -9.18 -2.03 0.05
N PHE A 115 -8.72 -3.19 0.53
CA PHE A 115 -9.39 -4.47 0.28
C PHE A 115 -9.59 -5.28 1.57
N VAL A 116 -10.70 -5.04 2.23
CA VAL A 116 -11.10 -5.75 3.46
C VAL A 116 -12.50 -6.33 3.33
N SER A 117 -12.91 -7.19 4.26
CA SER A 117 -14.29 -7.67 4.30
C SER A 117 -15.27 -6.48 4.34
N TYR A 118 -16.21 -6.48 3.39
CA TYR A 118 -17.29 -5.49 3.31
C TYR A 118 -18.40 -5.75 4.32
N TYR A 119 -18.34 -6.84 5.09
CA TYR A 119 -19.29 -7.07 6.16
C TYR A 119 -18.88 -6.28 7.41
N ASP A 120 -19.82 -5.48 7.93
CA ASP A 120 -19.71 -4.86 9.26
C ASP A 120 -20.07 -5.87 10.35
N TYR A 121 -21.05 -6.72 10.05
CA TYR A 121 -21.43 -7.86 10.86
C TYR A 121 -21.62 -9.08 9.96
N TYR A 122 -21.12 -10.24 10.41
CA TYR A 122 -21.25 -11.49 9.69
C TYR A 122 -21.40 -12.66 10.66
N GLN A 123 -22.53 -13.35 10.57
CA GLN A 123 -22.80 -14.62 11.21
C GLN A 123 -22.87 -15.71 10.12
N PRO A 124 -21.95 -16.69 10.13
CA PRO A 124 -22.03 -17.80 9.20
C PRO A 124 -23.23 -18.69 9.52
N GLU A 125 -23.74 -19.35 8.49
CA GLU A 125 -24.66 -20.47 8.65
C GLU A 125 -23.94 -21.62 9.35
N ALA A 126 -24.55 -22.17 10.40
CA ALA A 126 -23.97 -23.27 11.14
C ALA A 126 -25.05 -24.14 11.78
N TYR A 127 -24.79 -25.45 11.81
CA TYR A 127 -25.58 -26.39 12.60
C TYR A 127 -24.77 -26.82 13.82
N VAL A 128 -25.39 -26.76 15.01
CA VAL A 128 -24.79 -27.13 16.31
C VAL A 128 -25.43 -28.43 16.80
N PRO A 129 -24.83 -29.60 16.54
CA PRO A 129 -25.46 -30.91 16.78
C PRO A 129 -25.85 -31.16 18.24
N GLN A 130 -25.04 -30.67 19.18
CA GLN A 130 -25.23 -30.86 20.62
C GLN A 130 -26.53 -30.26 21.14
N ARG A 131 -27.07 -29.25 20.45
CA ARG A 131 -28.30 -28.54 20.83
C ARG A 131 -29.40 -28.69 19.80
N ASP A 132 -29.17 -29.49 18.75
CA ASP A 132 -30.02 -29.56 17.57
C ASP A 132 -30.43 -28.17 17.06
N LEU A 133 -29.46 -27.24 17.05
CA LEU A 133 -29.69 -25.83 16.73
C LEU A 133 -29.13 -25.51 15.36
N PHE A 134 -29.99 -25.08 14.45
CA PHE A 134 -29.59 -24.43 13.21
C PHE A 134 -29.49 -22.92 13.41
N ILE A 135 -28.34 -22.36 13.06
CA ILE A 135 -28.04 -20.93 13.08
C ILE A 135 -28.07 -20.45 11.63
N GLU A 136 -29.06 -19.63 11.31
CA GLU A 136 -29.18 -19.00 10.00
C GLU A 136 -28.06 -17.99 9.75
N LYS A 137 -27.72 -17.84 8.47
CA LYS A 137 -26.82 -16.77 8.02
C LYS A 137 -27.49 -15.42 8.26
N ASP A 138 -26.77 -14.53 8.92
CA ASP A 138 -27.15 -13.13 9.05
C ASP A 138 -25.93 -12.24 8.77
N SER A 139 -26.12 -11.11 8.10
CA SER A 139 -25.00 -10.25 7.73
C SER A 139 -25.45 -8.82 7.43
N ALA A 140 -24.61 -7.85 7.78
CA ALA A 140 -24.76 -6.46 7.38
C ALA A 140 -23.58 -6.04 6.50
N ILE A 141 -23.90 -5.49 5.33
CA ILE A 141 -22.95 -5.04 4.31
C ILE A 141 -22.67 -3.54 4.49
N ASN A 142 -21.41 -3.17 4.34
CA ASN A 142 -20.94 -1.80 4.25
C ASN A 142 -20.73 -1.42 2.77
N GLU A 143 -21.67 -0.66 2.21
CA GLU A 143 -21.66 -0.26 0.81
C GLU A 143 -20.40 0.53 0.43
N HIS A 144 -19.86 1.33 1.35
CA HIS A 144 -18.64 2.10 1.10
C HIS A 144 -17.42 1.18 0.93
N ILE A 145 -17.27 0.17 1.80
CA ILE A 145 -16.18 -0.82 1.67
C ILE A 145 -16.37 -1.67 0.42
N GLU A 146 -17.60 -2.04 0.06
CA GLU A 146 -17.88 -2.73 -1.19
C GLU A 146 -17.43 -1.90 -2.41
N GLN A 147 -17.77 -0.61 -2.44
CA GLN A 147 -17.32 0.32 -3.48
C GLN A 147 -15.79 0.41 -3.55
N MET A 148 -15.10 0.46 -2.42
CA MET A 148 -13.63 0.46 -2.37
C MET A 148 -13.04 -0.84 -2.92
N ARG A 149 -13.67 -2.00 -2.68
CA ARG A 149 -13.22 -3.27 -3.27
C ARG A 149 -13.41 -3.29 -4.79
N LEU A 150 -14.51 -2.74 -5.29
CA LEU A 150 -14.74 -2.61 -6.73
C LEU A 150 -13.69 -1.69 -7.36
N SER A 151 -13.39 -0.55 -6.73
CA SER A 151 -12.28 0.33 -7.11
C SER A 151 -10.96 -0.43 -7.18
N CYS A 152 -10.63 -1.21 -6.15
CA CYS A 152 -9.42 -2.02 -6.10
C CYS A 152 -9.31 -2.98 -7.29
N THR A 153 -10.37 -3.74 -7.57
CA THR A 153 -10.38 -4.69 -8.71
C THR A 153 -10.21 -4.00 -10.04
N LYS A 154 -10.86 -2.84 -10.23
CA LYS A 154 -10.72 -2.03 -11.43
C LYS A 154 -9.28 -1.52 -11.60
N SER A 155 -8.69 -0.96 -10.55
CA SER A 155 -7.32 -0.42 -10.57
C SER A 155 -6.29 -1.49 -10.92
N ILE A 156 -6.41 -2.71 -10.40
CA ILE A 156 -5.51 -3.83 -10.73
C ILE A 156 -5.57 -4.20 -12.23
N LEU A 157 -6.75 -4.08 -12.87
CA LEU A 157 -6.94 -4.40 -14.28
C LEU A 157 -6.50 -3.27 -15.23
N GLU A 158 -6.62 -2.02 -14.79
CA GLU A 158 -6.37 -0.84 -15.65
C GLU A 158 -4.97 -0.22 -15.49
N ARG A 159 -4.29 -0.46 -14.36
CA ARG A 159 -3.07 0.27 -13.98
C ARG A 159 -1.96 -0.64 -13.45
N ARG A 160 -0.72 -0.16 -13.55
CA ARG A 160 0.48 -0.84 -13.01
C ARG A 160 1.04 -0.19 -11.74
N ASP A 161 0.55 0.99 -11.38
CA ASP A 161 0.94 1.73 -10.18
C ASP A 161 -0.06 1.55 -9.03
N VAL A 162 -0.30 0.29 -8.66
CA VAL A 162 -1.32 -0.10 -7.66
C VAL A 162 -0.66 -0.63 -6.40
N ILE A 163 -1.08 -0.09 -5.25
CA ILE A 163 -0.76 -0.61 -3.91
C ILE A 163 -2.07 -1.01 -3.25
N VAL A 164 -2.21 -2.29 -2.92
CA VAL A 164 -3.40 -2.82 -2.26
C VAL A 164 -3.10 -3.05 -0.78
N VAL A 165 -3.80 -2.35 0.11
CA VAL A 165 -3.77 -2.68 1.54
C VAL A 165 -4.95 -3.59 1.85
N ALA A 166 -4.65 -4.83 2.22
CA ALA A 166 -5.64 -5.90 2.35
C ALA A 166 -5.59 -6.61 3.70
N THR A 167 -6.72 -7.20 4.10
CA THR A 167 -6.73 -8.22 5.14
C THR A 167 -6.76 -9.62 4.52
N VAL A 168 -6.92 -10.66 5.35
CA VAL A 168 -7.19 -12.04 4.88
C VAL A 168 -8.36 -12.14 3.91
N SER A 169 -9.20 -11.10 3.76
CA SER A 169 -10.22 -11.11 2.72
C SER A 169 -9.67 -11.29 1.30
N ALA A 170 -8.41 -10.95 1.02
CA ALA A 170 -7.81 -11.11 -0.31
C ALA A 170 -7.49 -12.56 -0.69
N ILE A 171 -7.54 -13.51 0.26
CA ILE A 171 -7.40 -14.95 -0.03
C ILE A 171 -8.74 -15.67 -0.17
N TYR A 172 -9.86 -14.97 0.03
CA TYR A 172 -11.19 -15.51 -0.24
C TYR A 172 -11.56 -15.35 -1.71
N GLY A 173 -12.45 -16.22 -2.18
CA GLY A 173 -12.88 -16.25 -3.58
C GLY A 173 -13.40 -14.89 -4.05
N ILE A 174 -12.85 -14.44 -5.17
CA ILE A 174 -13.39 -13.36 -5.99
C ILE A 174 -13.73 -13.94 -7.36
N GLY A 175 -14.74 -13.37 -8.04
CA GLY A 175 -15.13 -13.84 -9.37
C GLY A 175 -13.95 -13.84 -10.36
N GLU A 176 -13.99 -14.71 -11.37
CA GLU A 176 -12.91 -14.83 -12.36
C GLU A 176 -12.64 -13.48 -13.07
N PRO A 177 -11.37 -13.11 -13.30
CA PRO A 177 -11.02 -11.86 -14.00
C PRO A 177 -11.68 -11.73 -15.38
N ASP A 178 -11.77 -12.82 -16.13
CA ASP A 178 -12.40 -12.84 -17.45
C ASP A 178 -13.89 -12.48 -17.39
N SER A 179 -14.56 -12.82 -16.29
CA SER A 179 -15.95 -12.43 -16.07
C SER A 179 -16.09 -10.94 -15.83
N TYR A 180 -15.13 -10.30 -15.15
CA TYR A 180 -15.10 -8.84 -15.04
C TYR A 180 -14.91 -8.18 -16.40
N HIS A 181 -13.96 -8.62 -17.23
CA HIS A 181 -13.74 -8.04 -18.56
C HIS A 181 -14.98 -8.12 -19.45
N ARG A 182 -15.78 -9.20 -19.36
CA ARG A 182 -17.05 -9.34 -20.10
C ARG A 182 -18.15 -8.39 -19.63
N MET A 183 -18.08 -7.90 -18.39
CA MET A 183 -19.05 -6.97 -17.82
C MET A 183 -18.65 -5.50 -17.98
N VAL A 184 -17.40 -5.20 -18.40
CA VAL A 184 -16.95 -3.83 -18.64
C VAL A 184 -17.53 -3.31 -19.95
N MET A 185 -18.53 -2.43 -19.86
CA MET A 185 -18.97 -1.64 -20.99
C MET A 185 -18.00 -0.47 -21.22
N THR A 186 -17.24 -0.52 -22.30
CA THR A 186 -16.39 0.61 -22.71
C THR A 186 -17.22 1.58 -23.52
N VAL A 187 -17.35 2.82 -23.06
CA VAL A 187 -18.02 3.90 -23.79
C VAL A 187 -17.02 5.00 -24.10
N ARG A 188 -16.93 5.39 -25.36
CA ARG A 188 -16.14 6.52 -25.86
C ARG A 188 -17.08 7.60 -26.39
N ALA A 189 -16.63 8.85 -26.32
CA ALA A 189 -17.38 9.96 -26.89
C ALA A 189 -17.58 9.72 -28.41
N GLY A 190 -18.85 9.59 -28.83
CA GLY A 190 -19.23 9.29 -30.22
C GLY A 190 -19.68 7.85 -30.47
N ASP A 191 -19.62 6.97 -29.47
CA ASP A 191 -20.20 5.63 -29.56
C ASP A 191 -21.75 5.72 -29.62
N LYS A 192 -22.37 4.83 -30.40
CA LYS A 192 -23.83 4.73 -30.57
C LYS A 192 -24.39 3.55 -29.78
#